data_AF-A0AAV0YV19-F1
#
_entry.id   AF-A0AAV0YV19-F1
#
_cell.length_a   1.000
_cell.length_b   1.000
_cell.length_c   1.000
_cell.angle_alpha   90.00
_cell.angle_beta   90.00
_cell.angle_gamma   90.00
#
_symmetry.space_group_name_H-M   'P 1'
#
loop_
_entity.id
_entity.type
_entity.pdbx_description
1 polymer ?
#
loop_
_entity_poly.entity_id
_entity_poly.type
_entity_poly.pdbx_seq_one_letter_code
_entity_poly.pdbx_strand_id
1 'polypeptide(L)'
;MGKFNLSHRVVLAPLTRSRSYNNVPQPHTILYYSQRASNGALLISEATGVSETAQGYPNTPGIWTKEQVEAWKPIVDAVHAKGATFFCQLWHVGRMFDSAGKTPVSSTDKILTPKIGDDGTVISQFIQPRRLRREEIPDIVNHFRLAARNAIEAGS
;
A
#
# COMPACT_ATOMS: atom_id res chain seq x y z
N MET A 1 3.92 10.88 19.95
CA MET A 1 2.92 9.99 19.32
C MET A 1 3.24 8.56 19.74
N GLY A 2 2.63 8.06 20.82
CA GLY A 2 3.05 6.81 21.44
C GLY A 2 4.56 6.84 21.75
N LYS A 3 5.31 5.87 21.22
CA LYS A 3 6.77 5.76 21.36
C LYS A 3 7.60 6.77 20.54
N PHE A 4 6.98 7.55 19.65
CA PHE A 4 7.69 8.41 18.70
C PHE A 4 7.64 9.89 19.10
N ASN A 5 8.80 10.54 19.16
CA ASN A 5 8.91 11.97 19.38
C ASN A 5 8.92 12.69 18.02
N LEU A 6 7.92 13.53 17.78
CA LEU A 6 7.79 14.33 16.57
C LEU A 6 8.10 15.79 16.87
N SER A 7 8.85 16.45 15.99
CA SER A 7 9.26 17.86 16.16
C SER A 7 8.19 18.84 15.66
N HIS A 8 7.25 18.37 14.83
CA HIS A 8 6.15 19.17 14.30
C HIS A 8 4.91 18.30 14.00
N ARG A 9 3.82 18.96 13.57
CA ARG A 9 2.52 18.32 13.28
C ARG A 9 2.19 18.22 11.79
N VAL A 10 3.10 18.65 10.91
CA VAL A 10 3.00 18.41 9.46
C VAL A 10 3.35 16.96 9.16
N VAL A 11 2.48 16.25 8.44
CA VAL A 11 2.60 14.82 8.11
C VAL A 11 2.52 14.65 6.60
N LEU A 12 3.37 13.78 6.02
CA LEU A 12 3.14 13.31 4.66
C LEU A 12 2.02 12.27 4.69
N ALA A 13 0.86 12.64 4.17
CA ALA A 13 -0.27 11.73 3.98
C ALA A 13 0.10 10.57 3.03
N PRO A 14 -0.56 9.41 3.14
CA PRO A 14 -0.38 8.32 2.20
C PRO A 14 -0.88 8.72 0.81
N LEU A 15 -0.02 8.58 -0.21
CA LEU A 15 -0.31 9.01 -1.57
C LEU A 15 0.11 7.93 -2.57
N THR A 16 -0.84 7.15 -3.10
CA THR A 16 -0.55 6.18 -4.17
C THR A 16 0.09 6.87 -5.37
N ARG A 17 1.31 6.45 -5.74
CA ARG A 17 2.03 7.05 -6.87
C ARG A 17 2.11 6.11 -8.08
N SER A 18 1.96 4.81 -7.97
CA SER A 18 2.09 3.92 -9.15
C SER A 18 3.48 3.97 -9.80
N ARG A 19 4.54 4.02 -8.99
CA ARG A 19 5.97 4.08 -9.43
C ARG A 19 6.76 2.82 -9.03
N SER A 20 6.09 1.75 -8.64
CA SER A 20 6.65 0.50 -8.13
C SER A 20 6.33 -0.65 -9.08
N TYR A 21 7.14 -0.80 -10.13
CA TYR A 21 6.94 -1.80 -11.19
C TYR A 21 6.95 -3.22 -10.61
N ASN A 22 6.07 -4.09 -11.10
CA ASN A 22 5.89 -5.46 -10.60
C ASN A 22 5.67 -5.53 -9.07
N ASN A 23 5.06 -4.48 -8.51
CA ASN A 23 4.85 -4.30 -7.08
C ASN A 23 6.13 -4.20 -6.24
N VAL A 24 7.29 -3.96 -6.85
CA VAL A 24 8.57 -3.77 -6.14
C VAL A 24 8.88 -2.27 -6.07
N PRO A 25 9.11 -1.70 -4.87
CA PRO A 25 9.63 -0.35 -4.72
C PRO A 25 10.91 -0.14 -5.54
N GLN A 26 11.03 1.02 -6.18
CA GLN A 26 12.13 1.30 -7.11
C GLN A 26 13.16 2.25 -6.47
N PRO A 27 14.40 2.31 -6.97
CA PRO A 27 15.44 3.19 -6.41
C PRO A 27 15.05 4.67 -6.35
N HIS A 28 14.26 5.18 -7.30
CA HIS A 28 13.77 6.57 -7.28
C HIS A 28 12.87 6.91 -6.08
N THR A 29 12.32 5.90 -5.41
CA THR A 29 11.43 6.08 -4.26
C THR A 29 12.22 6.55 -3.04
N ILE A 30 13.53 6.23 -2.98
CA ILE A 30 14.47 6.75 -1.97
C ILE A 30 14.50 8.29 -2.05
N LEU A 31 14.69 8.83 -3.26
CA LEU A 31 14.71 10.28 -3.48
C LEU A 31 13.37 10.91 -3.10
N TYR A 32 12.25 10.28 -3.50
CA TYR A 32 10.91 10.81 -3.26
C TYR A 32 10.61 11.04 -1.77
N TYR A 33 10.85 10.04 -0.92
CA TYR A 33 10.61 10.15 0.52
C TYR A 33 11.71 10.95 1.23
N SER A 34 12.97 10.82 0.81
CA SER A 34 14.07 11.62 1.36
C SER A 34 13.82 13.12 1.18
N GLN A 35 13.32 13.56 0.03
CA GLN A 35 12.98 14.96 -0.20
C GLN A 35 11.90 15.51 0.76
N ARG A 36 11.06 14.63 1.32
CA ARG A 36 9.94 14.96 2.20
C ARG A 36 10.22 14.72 3.68
N ALA A 37 11.36 14.10 3.99
CA ALA A 37 11.79 13.84 5.35
C ALA A 37 12.53 15.05 5.93
N SER A 38 12.16 15.38 7.17
CA SER A 38 12.83 16.37 8.03
C SER A 38 12.88 15.84 9.45
N ASN A 39 13.79 16.36 10.27
CA ASN A 39 13.99 15.87 11.64
C ASN A 39 12.69 15.92 12.47
N GLY A 40 12.26 14.77 12.98
CA GLY A 40 11.02 14.59 13.74
C GLY A 40 9.72 14.68 12.93
N ALA A 41 9.79 14.56 11.60
CA ALA A 41 8.59 14.43 10.77
C ALA A 41 7.98 13.02 10.83
N LEU A 42 6.68 12.91 10.58
CA LEU A 42 6.01 11.64 10.29
C LEU A 42 5.71 11.55 8.80
N LEU A 43 6.16 10.48 8.16
CA LEU A 43 5.83 10.13 6.79
C LEU A 43 5.03 8.83 6.78
N ILE A 44 3.95 8.81 6.01
CA ILE A 44 3.17 7.61 5.75
C ILE A 44 3.39 7.23 4.28
N SER A 45 3.76 5.99 4.03
CA SER A 45 4.01 5.49 2.68
C SER A 45 2.77 5.58 1.80
N GLU A 46 2.98 5.49 0.49
CA GLU A 46 1.94 5.09 -0.44
C GLU A 46 1.32 3.74 -0.05
N ALA A 47 0.09 3.51 -0.49
CA ALA A 47 -0.66 2.30 -0.18
C ALA A 47 0.12 1.07 -0.65
N THR A 48 0.44 0.18 0.30
CA THR A 48 1.34 -0.96 0.09
C THR A 48 0.57 -2.26 0.30
N GLY A 49 0.46 -3.05 -0.76
CA GLY A 49 -0.34 -4.27 -0.77
C GLY A 49 0.17 -5.32 0.22
N VAL A 50 -0.76 -5.99 0.90
CA VAL A 50 -0.47 -7.08 1.85
C VAL A 50 -0.41 -8.47 1.20
N SER A 51 -0.87 -8.59 -0.04
CA SER A 51 -0.89 -9.80 -0.84
C SER A 51 -0.96 -9.45 -2.33
N GLU A 52 -0.78 -10.46 -3.20
CA GLU A 52 -0.96 -10.31 -4.64
C GLU A 52 -2.40 -9.85 -5.00
N THR A 53 -3.40 -10.30 -4.24
CA THR A 53 -4.82 -9.96 -4.43
C THR A 53 -5.25 -8.64 -3.78
N ALA A 54 -4.31 -7.88 -3.22
CA ALA A 54 -4.59 -6.67 -2.46
C ALA A 54 -4.53 -5.38 -3.30
N GLN A 55 -4.12 -5.46 -4.58
CA GLN A 55 -3.76 -4.30 -5.41
C GLN A 55 -4.93 -3.75 -6.25
N GLY A 56 -5.18 -2.43 -6.18
CA GLY A 56 -6.22 -1.79 -7.00
C GLY A 56 -5.71 -0.81 -8.04
N TYR A 57 -4.41 -0.57 -8.09
CA TYR A 57 -3.79 0.30 -9.08
C TYR A 57 -2.52 -0.34 -9.63
N PRO A 58 -2.20 -0.13 -10.92
CA PRO A 58 -0.95 -0.63 -11.49
C PRO A 58 0.25 -0.01 -10.77
N ASN A 59 1.36 -0.75 -10.76
CA ASN A 59 2.66 -0.30 -10.25
C ASN A 59 2.63 0.22 -8.80
N THR A 60 1.76 -0.32 -7.96
CA THR A 60 1.71 -0.04 -6.52
C THR A 60 2.58 -1.02 -5.76
N PRO A 61 3.32 -0.58 -4.72
CA PRO A 61 4.25 -1.47 -4.03
C PRO A 61 3.52 -2.56 -3.23
N GLY A 62 4.23 -3.64 -2.98
CA GLY A 62 3.86 -4.69 -2.04
C GLY A 62 4.81 -4.77 -0.86
N ILE A 63 4.46 -5.62 0.12
CA ILE A 63 5.35 -6.01 1.22
C ILE A 63 5.11 -7.46 1.69
N TRP A 64 4.66 -8.34 0.80
CA TRP A 64 4.39 -9.75 1.09
C TRP A 64 5.54 -10.68 0.69
N THR A 65 6.45 -10.24 -0.19
CA THR A 65 7.64 -11.01 -0.58
C THR A 65 8.92 -10.48 0.07
N LYS A 66 9.94 -11.33 0.18
CA LYS A 66 11.27 -10.92 0.64
C LYS A 66 11.89 -9.86 -0.26
N GLU A 67 11.74 -10.00 -1.58
CA GLU A 67 12.25 -9.01 -2.55
C GLU A 67 11.66 -7.61 -2.29
N GLN A 68 10.35 -7.54 -2.03
CA GLN A 68 9.70 -6.27 -1.70
C GLN A 68 10.23 -5.68 -0.38
N VAL A 69 10.45 -6.52 0.64
CA VAL A 69 11.04 -6.09 1.92
C VAL A 69 12.44 -5.52 1.72
N GLU A 70 13.32 -6.22 1.00
CA GLU A 70 14.68 -5.74 0.72
C GLU A 70 14.67 -4.43 -0.09
N ALA A 71 13.73 -4.27 -1.01
CA ALA A 71 13.57 -3.03 -1.78
C ALA A 71 13.07 -1.85 -0.93
N TRP A 72 12.32 -2.10 0.15
CA TRP A 72 11.87 -1.06 1.09
C TRP A 72 12.98 -0.57 2.02
N LYS A 73 13.88 -1.44 2.47
CA LYS A 73 14.95 -1.09 3.43
C LYS A 73 15.71 0.21 3.10
N PRO A 74 16.32 0.37 1.91
CA PRO A 74 17.08 1.59 1.61
C PRO A 74 16.21 2.86 1.55
N ILE A 75 14.90 2.73 1.29
CA ILE A 75 13.96 3.85 1.32
C ILE A 75 13.74 4.30 2.76
N VAL A 76 13.48 3.34 3.66
CA VAL A 76 13.24 3.63 5.07
C VAL A 76 14.51 4.15 5.76
N ASP A 77 15.66 3.55 5.46
CA ASP A 77 16.96 3.99 5.95
C ASP A 77 17.24 5.47 5.58
N ALA A 78 16.91 5.87 4.35
CA ALA A 78 17.13 7.24 3.92
C ALA A 78 16.19 8.26 4.61
N VAL A 79 14.97 7.83 5.00
CA VAL A 79 14.06 8.65 5.82
C VAL A 79 14.59 8.75 7.26
N HIS A 80 15.04 7.64 7.83
CA HIS A 80 15.63 7.58 9.17
C HIS A 80 16.93 8.38 9.29
N ALA A 81 17.78 8.38 8.26
CA ALA A 81 18.99 9.20 8.20
C ALA A 81 18.71 10.71 8.30
N LYS A 82 17.46 11.14 8.01
CA LYS A 82 17.00 12.53 8.17
C LYS A 82 16.27 12.79 9.50
N GLY A 83 16.25 11.82 10.40
CA GLY A 83 15.59 11.91 11.70
C GLY A 83 14.07 11.84 11.65
N ALA A 84 13.48 11.41 10.53
CA ALA A 84 12.03 11.28 10.39
C ALA A 84 11.55 9.87 10.79
N THR A 85 10.29 9.77 11.17
CA THR A 85 9.56 8.51 11.42
C THR A 85 8.82 8.09 10.15
N PHE A 86 8.87 6.81 9.77
CA PHE A 86 8.25 6.29 8.56
C PHE A 86 7.26 5.16 8.87
N PHE A 87 6.00 5.29 8.47
CA PHE A 87 5.00 4.23 8.61
C PHE A 87 4.60 3.66 7.24
N CYS A 88 4.59 2.34 7.11
CA CYS A 88 4.06 1.66 5.94
C CYS A 88 2.53 1.54 6.02
N GLN A 89 1.80 2.12 5.05
CA GLN A 89 0.35 1.97 4.94
C GLN A 89 0.00 0.61 4.34
N LEU A 90 -0.39 -0.35 5.18
CA LEU A 90 -0.88 -1.65 4.73
C LEU A 90 -2.24 -1.55 4.05
N TRP A 91 -2.38 -2.17 2.89
CA TRP A 91 -3.53 -1.96 2.02
C TRP A 91 -4.08 -3.25 1.43
N HIS A 92 -5.41 -3.33 1.35
CA HIS A 92 -6.17 -4.33 0.59
C HIS A 92 -7.42 -3.68 0.01
N VAL A 93 -7.52 -3.64 -1.31
CA VAL A 93 -8.59 -2.89 -2.00
C VAL A 93 -9.95 -3.58 -2.05
N GLY A 94 -9.97 -4.89 -1.83
CA GLY A 94 -11.20 -5.68 -1.91
C GLY A 94 -11.77 -5.67 -3.32
N ARG A 95 -13.03 -5.26 -3.48
CA ARG A 95 -13.73 -5.26 -4.79
C ARG A 95 -13.20 -4.24 -5.82
N MET A 96 -12.27 -3.38 -5.42
CA MET A 96 -11.53 -2.48 -6.31
C MET A 96 -10.29 -3.15 -6.94
N PHE A 97 -10.06 -4.44 -6.67
CA PHE A 97 -8.92 -5.20 -7.21
C PHE A 97 -8.96 -5.24 -8.74
N ASP A 98 -7.86 -4.82 -9.36
CA ASP A 98 -7.69 -4.94 -10.81
C ASP A 98 -7.38 -6.40 -11.11
N SER A 99 -8.39 -7.09 -11.62
CA SER A 99 -8.52 -8.54 -11.52
C SER A 99 -7.30 -9.33 -11.99
N ALA A 100 -6.50 -8.85 -12.95
CA ALA A 100 -5.40 -9.63 -13.54
C ALA A 100 -5.78 -11.11 -13.83
N GLY A 101 -7.06 -11.38 -14.13
CA GLY A 101 -7.63 -12.72 -14.31
C GLY A 101 -8.18 -13.43 -13.05
N LYS A 102 -8.06 -12.86 -11.84
CA LYS A 102 -8.60 -13.35 -10.56
C LYS A 102 -9.81 -12.55 -10.10
N THR A 103 -10.80 -13.22 -9.51
CA THR A 103 -12.01 -12.55 -8.97
C THR A 103 -11.69 -11.77 -7.68
N PRO A 104 -11.97 -10.45 -7.63
CA PRO A 104 -11.87 -9.64 -6.41
C PRO A 104 -12.68 -10.22 -5.27
N VAL A 105 -12.22 -10.02 -4.04
CA VAL A 105 -12.94 -10.43 -2.83
C VAL A 105 -13.53 -9.23 -2.10
N SER A 106 -14.69 -9.39 -1.47
CA SER A 106 -15.34 -8.31 -0.73
C SER A 106 -16.27 -8.84 0.36
N SER A 107 -16.89 -7.94 1.11
CA SER A 107 -17.94 -8.25 2.10
C SER A 107 -19.30 -8.56 1.45
N THR A 108 -19.43 -8.29 0.14
CA THR A 108 -20.63 -8.45 -0.68
C THR A 108 -20.25 -8.92 -2.08
N ASP A 109 -21.21 -9.47 -2.81
CA ASP A 109 -21.15 -9.80 -4.23
C ASP A 109 -21.59 -8.63 -5.15
N LYS A 110 -21.90 -7.46 -4.57
CA LYS A 110 -22.30 -6.27 -5.32
C LYS A 110 -21.11 -5.62 -6.02
N ILE A 111 -21.20 -5.54 -7.35
CA ILE A 111 -20.31 -4.79 -8.22
C ILE A 111 -20.31 -3.29 -7.85
N LEU A 112 -19.18 -2.63 -8.11
CA LEU A 112 -19.09 -1.18 -8.00
C LEU A 112 -19.74 -0.51 -9.20
N THR A 113 -20.35 0.65 -8.97
CA THR A 113 -20.82 1.50 -10.06
C THR A 113 -19.61 1.90 -10.91
N PRO A 114 -19.66 1.68 -12.24
CA PRO A 114 -18.62 2.15 -13.15
C PRO A 114 -18.41 3.66 -12.99
N LYS A 115 -17.16 4.11 -13.15
CA LYS A 115 -16.92 5.55 -13.30
C LYS A 115 -17.11 5.91 -14.77
N ILE A 116 -17.97 6.89 -15.01
CA ILE A 116 -18.27 7.44 -16.32
C ILE A 116 -17.78 8.88 -16.32
N GLY A 117 -17.01 9.27 -17.33
CA GLY A 117 -16.59 10.65 -17.54
C GLY A 117 -17.75 11.53 -17.98
N ASP A 118 -17.57 12.84 -17.90
CA ASP A 118 -18.61 13.81 -18.29
C ASP A 118 -18.97 13.70 -19.79
N ASP A 119 -18.07 13.11 -20.59
CA ASP A 119 -18.23 12.80 -22.02
C ASP A 119 -18.88 11.43 -22.29
N GLY A 120 -19.28 10.70 -21.24
CA GLY A 120 -19.87 9.36 -21.34
C GLY A 120 -18.86 8.23 -21.45
N THR A 121 -17.54 8.50 -21.41
CA THR A 121 -16.53 7.45 -21.49
C THR A 121 -16.47 6.62 -20.20
N VAL A 122 -16.36 5.30 -20.33
CA VAL A 122 -16.16 4.42 -19.17
C VAL A 122 -14.71 4.53 -18.72
N ILE A 123 -14.49 5.24 -17.60
CA ILE A 123 -13.18 5.46 -16.99
C ILE A 123 -12.70 4.21 -16.25
N SER A 124 -13.62 3.46 -15.65
CA SER A 124 -13.29 2.21 -14.96
C SER A 124 -14.45 1.23 -14.96
N GLN A 125 -14.17 0.02 -15.43
CA GLN A 125 -15.08 -1.12 -15.34
C GLN A 125 -14.62 -2.04 -14.21
N PHE A 126 -15.55 -2.41 -13.34
CA PHE A 126 -15.29 -3.35 -12.25
C PHE A 126 -15.92 -4.69 -12.58
N ILE A 127 -15.37 -5.77 -12.04
CA ILE A 127 -15.99 -7.09 -12.15
C ILE A 127 -16.71 -7.46 -10.86
N GLN A 128 -17.68 -8.38 -10.96
CA GLN A 128 -18.44 -8.82 -9.79
C GLN A 128 -17.48 -9.44 -8.76
N PRO A 129 -17.42 -8.91 -7.52
CA PRO A 129 -16.59 -9.49 -6.49
C PRO A 129 -17.22 -10.76 -5.94
N ARG A 130 -16.39 -11.65 -5.40
CA ARG A 130 -16.85 -12.75 -4.58
C ARG A 130 -16.97 -12.31 -3.13
N ARG A 131 -18.11 -12.58 -2.51
CA ARG A 131 -18.28 -12.41 -1.07
C ARG A 131 -17.39 -13.41 -0.33
N LEU A 132 -16.56 -12.92 0.59
CA LEU A 132 -15.79 -13.77 1.50
C LEU A 132 -16.73 -14.53 2.43
N ARG A 133 -16.46 -15.83 2.59
CA ARG A 133 -17.02 -16.66 3.65
C ARG A 133 -16.27 -16.38 4.95
N ARG A 134 -16.88 -16.69 6.09
CA ARG A 134 -16.32 -16.34 7.41
C ARG A 134 -14.98 -17.02 7.65
N GLU A 135 -14.84 -18.25 7.20
CA GLU A 135 -13.65 -19.08 7.30
C GLU A 135 -12.47 -18.56 6.45
N GLU A 136 -12.70 -17.65 5.49
CA GLU A 136 -11.64 -17.04 4.67
C GLU A 136 -11.10 -15.73 5.28
N ILE A 137 -11.83 -15.13 6.22
CA ILE A 137 -11.42 -13.87 6.87
C ILE A 137 -10.10 -14.04 7.66
N PRO A 138 -9.86 -15.15 8.40
CA PRO A 138 -8.58 -15.38 9.05
C PRO A 138 -7.37 -15.31 8.12
N ASP A 139 -7.49 -15.76 6.87
CA ASP A 139 -6.39 -15.68 5.90
C ASP A 139 -6.09 -14.23 5.51
N ILE A 140 -7.12 -13.40 5.31
CA ILE A 140 -6.95 -11.95 5.07
C ILE A 140 -6.28 -11.29 6.27
N VAL A 141 -6.70 -11.62 7.50
CA VAL A 141 -6.06 -11.12 8.72
C VAL A 141 -4.59 -11.56 8.79
N ASN A 142 -4.29 -12.80 8.39
CA ASN A 142 -2.93 -13.31 8.34
C ASN A 142 -2.06 -12.57 7.31
N HIS A 143 -2.61 -12.15 6.16
CA HIS A 143 -1.89 -11.29 5.21
C HIS A 143 -1.48 -9.97 5.85
N PHE A 144 -2.38 -9.29 6.56
CA PHE A 144 -2.05 -8.06 7.29
C PHE A 144 -1.01 -8.31 8.40
N ARG A 145 -1.13 -9.41 9.14
CA ARG A 145 -0.16 -9.79 10.18
C ARG A 145 1.24 -10.00 9.61
N LEU A 146 1.36 -10.72 8.49
CA LEU A 146 2.62 -10.97 7.81
C LEU A 146 3.20 -9.67 7.22
N ALA A 147 2.37 -8.87 6.55
CA ALA A 147 2.78 -7.60 5.98
C ALA A 147 3.26 -6.60 7.04
N ALA A 148 2.62 -6.56 8.21
CA ALA A 148 3.07 -5.74 9.34
C ALA A 148 4.44 -6.19 9.85
N ARG A 149 4.67 -7.49 10.01
CA ARG A 149 5.99 -8.02 10.40
C ARG A 149 7.06 -7.66 9.36
N ASN A 150 6.72 -7.80 8.08
CA ASN A 150 7.61 -7.48 6.97
C ASN A 150 7.91 -5.97 6.89
N ALA A 151 6.95 -5.10 7.24
CA ALA A 151 7.18 -3.66 7.36
C ALA A 151 8.19 -3.32 8.47
N ILE A 152 8.09 -3.98 9.62
CA ILE A 152 9.08 -3.85 10.69
C ILE A 152 10.45 -4.38 10.24
N GLU A 153 10.49 -5.51 9.52
CA GLU A 153 11.74 -6.06 8.94
C GLU A 153 12.37 -5.11 7.91
N ALA A 154 11.54 -4.37 7.16
CA ALA A 154 11.99 -3.32 6.25
C ALA A 154 12.41 -2.02 6.97
N GLY A 155 12.24 -1.95 8.29
CA GLY A 155 12.65 -0.83 9.12
C GLY A 155 11.58 0.22 9.43
N SER A 156 10.30 0.00 9.11
CA SER A 156 9.21 0.95 9.49
C SER A 156 9.01 1.05 11.01
#